data_AF-A0A656JIG6-F1
#
_entry.id   AF-A0A656JIG6-F1
#
_cell.length_a   1.000
_cell.length_b   1.000
_cell.length_c   1.000
_cell.angle_alpha   90.00
_cell.angle_beta   90.00
_cell.angle_gamma   90.00
#
_symmetry.space_group_name_H-M   'P 1'
#
loop_
_entity.id
_entity.type
_entity.pdbx_description
1 polymer ?
#
loop_
_entity_poly.entity_id
_entity_poly.type
_entity_poly.pdbx_seq_one_letter_code
_entity_poly.pdbx_strand_id
1 'polypeptide(L)'
;MKTQQYDSNQYTVVGHSEASATGLMLFGLIPIRQNDRFVRAQNSAIQAKGGDALINTQVQEKWFWAWVLNGYTTTVSGDVIKLKTAK
;
A
#
# COMPACT_ATOMS: atom_id res chain seq x y z
N MET A 1 2.10 -7.07 4.18
CA MET A 1 2.22 -7.04 2.71
C MET A 1 3.10 -8.21 2.31
N LYS A 2 2.70 -8.98 1.28
CA LYS A 2 3.55 -10.05 0.73
C LYS A 2 4.13 -9.55 -0.58
N THR A 3 5.42 -9.77 -0.79
CA THR A 3 6.09 -9.43 -2.05
C THR A 3 5.97 -10.63 -2.98
N GLN A 4 5.50 -10.39 -4.20
CA GLN A 4 5.45 -11.41 -5.25
C GLN A 4 6.23 -10.89 -6.45
N GLN A 5 7.08 -11.74 -7.00
CA GLN A 5 7.82 -11.43 -8.22
C GLN A 5 7.03 -11.94 -9.41
N TYR A 6 6.87 -11.09 -10.42
CA TYR A 6 6.20 -11.43 -11.68
C TYR A 6 7.21 -11.31 -12.81
N ASP A 7 7.13 -12.23 -13.77
CA ASP A 7 7.84 -12.07 -15.04
C ASP A 7 7.05 -11.11 -15.94
N SER A 8 7.77 -10.30 -16.72
CA SER A 8 7.25 -9.42 -17.76
C SER A 8 6.16 -10.03 -18.65
N ASN A 9 6.22 -11.34 -18.91
CA ASN A 9 5.22 -12.01 -19.73
C ASN A 9 3.87 -12.26 -19.02
N GLN A 10 3.82 -12.21 -17.68
CA GLN A 10 2.65 -12.54 -16.86
C GLN A 10 1.68 -11.38 -16.65
N TYR A 11 2.03 -10.17 -17.08
CA TYR A 11 1.23 -8.99 -16.79
C TYR A 11 1.23 -7.93 -17.89
N THR A 12 0.33 -6.97 -17.76
CA THR A 12 0.32 -5.71 -18.50
C THR A 12 0.34 -4.55 -17.51
N VAL A 13 1.17 -3.54 -17.77
CA VAL A 13 1.23 -2.34 -16.93
C VAL A 13 0.05 -1.45 -17.26
N VAL A 14 -0.74 -1.11 -16.23
CA VAL A 14 -1.86 -0.18 -16.32
C VAL A 14 -1.37 1.26 -16.14
N GLY A 15 -0.42 1.47 -15.23
CA GLY A 15 0.23 2.76 -15.01
C GLY A 15 0.60 3.01 -13.55
N HIS A 16 1.33 4.10 -13.31
CA HIS A 16 1.77 4.49 -11.97
C HIS A 16 0.58 4.91 -11.08
N SER A 17 0.62 4.49 -9.82
CA SER A 17 -0.37 4.83 -8.80
C SER A 17 0.27 4.99 -7.43
N GLU A 18 -0.31 5.85 -6.61
CA GLU A 18 0.10 6.12 -5.24
C GLU A 18 -1.14 6.26 -4.36
N ALA A 19 -1.09 5.66 -3.17
CA ALA A 19 -2.10 5.88 -2.15
C ALA A 19 -1.49 5.79 -0.75
N SER A 20 -2.16 6.41 0.21
CA SER A 20 -1.71 6.43 1.60
C SER A 20 -2.79 5.94 2.56
N ALA A 21 -2.35 5.40 3.69
CA ALA A 21 -3.20 5.00 4.79
C ALA A 21 -2.57 5.38 6.11
N THR A 22 -3.36 6.04 6.95
CA THR A 22 -2.97 6.40 8.31
C THR A 22 -3.49 5.38 9.31
N GLY A 23 -2.65 5.08 10.30
CA GLY A 23 -3.01 4.41 11.54
C GLY A 23 -2.54 5.23 12.74
N LEU A 24 -3.20 5.06 13.87
CA LEU A 24 -2.91 5.78 15.11
C LEU A 24 -2.62 4.81 16.25
N MET A 25 -1.75 5.20 17.17
CA MET A 25 -1.53 4.55 18.45
C MET A 25 -1.94 5.51 19.55
N LEU A 26 -3.10 5.26 20.17
CA LEU A 26 -3.61 6.08 21.27
C LEU A 26 -3.03 5.61 22.60
N PHE A 27 -2.52 6.55 23.41
CA PHE A 27 -1.82 6.32 24.67
C PHE A 27 -0.66 5.32 24.60
N GLY A 28 -0.14 5.02 23.40
CA GLY A 28 0.88 3.98 23.21
C GLY A 28 0.37 2.54 23.30
N LEU A 29 -0.94 2.33 23.51
CA LEU A 29 -1.51 1.01 23.86
C LEU A 29 -2.67 0.57 22.96
N ILE A 30 -3.43 1.51 22.41
CA ILE A 30 -4.63 1.20 21.63
C ILE A 30 -4.32 1.47 20.14
N PRO A 31 -4.06 0.43 19.33
CA PRO A 31 -3.82 0.58 17.90
C PRO A 31 -5.14 0.77 17.15
N ILE A 32 -5.25 1.88 16.41
CA ILE A 32 -6.41 2.21 15.57
C ILE A 32 -5.95 2.17 14.11
N ARG A 33 -6.38 1.13 13.37
CA ARG A 33 -6.08 0.95 11.93
C ARG A 33 -4.58 1.00 11.57
N GLN A 34 -3.73 0.64 12.54
CA GLN A 34 -2.27 0.72 12.42
C GLN A 34 -1.65 -0.52 11.79
N ASN A 35 -2.18 -1.70 12.08
CA ASN A 35 -1.57 -2.97 11.66
C ASN A 35 -1.79 -3.27 10.18
N ASP A 36 -2.94 -2.84 9.64
CA ASP A 36 -3.36 -3.08 8.26
C ASP A 36 -3.04 -1.92 7.31
N ARG A 37 -2.37 -0.86 7.79
CA ARG A 37 -2.10 0.37 7.02
C ARG A 37 -1.40 0.10 5.68
N PHE A 38 -0.40 -0.79 5.65
CA PHE A 38 0.31 -1.13 4.42
C PHE A 38 -0.60 -1.81 3.38
N VAL A 39 -1.45 -2.74 3.84
CA VAL A 39 -2.37 -3.48 2.96
C VAL A 39 -3.47 -2.54 2.46
N ARG A 40 -3.97 -1.64 3.31
CA ARG A 40 -4.93 -0.61 2.92
C ARG A 40 -4.34 0.34 1.88
N ALA A 41 -3.14 0.87 2.11
CA ALA A 41 -2.47 1.77 1.16
C ALA A 41 -2.23 1.06 -0.19
N GLN A 42 -1.72 -0.18 -0.16
CA GLN A 42 -1.52 -1.00 -1.36
C GLN A 42 -2.85 -1.22 -2.12
N ASN A 43 -3.89 -1.66 -1.43
CA ASN A 43 -5.19 -1.94 -2.04
C ASN A 43 -5.81 -0.68 -2.64
N SER A 44 -5.72 0.47 -1.95
CA SER A 44 -6.20 1.75 -2.47
C SER A 44 -5.42 2.18 -3.72
N ALA A 45 -4.11 1.98 -3.77
CA ALA A 45 -3.29 2.29 -4.94
C ALA A 45 -3.65 1.40 -6.15
N ILE A 46 -3.87 0.10 -5.93
CA ILE A 46 -4.32 -0.84 -6.97
C ILE A 46 -5.71 -0.47 -7.49
N GLN A 47 -6.67 -0.25 -6.57
CA GLN A 47 -8.06 0.07 -6.90
C GLN A 47 -8.18 1.38 -7.68
N ALA A 48 -7.33 2.38 -7.41
CA ALA A 48 -7.32 3.66 -8.13
C ALA A 48 -7.08 3.51 -9.65
N LYS A 49 -6.47 2.41 -10.09
CA LYS A 49 -6.25 2.08 -11.51
C LYS A 49 -6.98 0.83 -11.98
N GLY A 50 -7.70 0.14 -11.09
CA GLY A 50 -8.46 -1.08 -11.43
C GLY A 50 -7.59 -2.24 -11.92
N GLY A 51 -6.37 -2.38 -11.40
CA GLY A 51 -5.50 -3.54 -11.66
C GLY A 51 -5.59 -4.62 -10.57
N ASP A 52 -4.65 -5.56 -10.63
CA ASP A 52 -4.63 -6.74 -9.75
C ASP A 52 -3.48 -6.70 -8.75
N ALA A 53 -2.34 -6.09 -9.12
CA ALA A 53 -1.15 -6.01 -8.26
C ALA A 53 -0.34 -4.74 -8.52
N LEU A 54 0.66 -4.50 -7.68
CA LEU A 54 1.67 -3.44 -7.81
C LEU A 54 3.05 -4.07 -8.03
N ILE A 55 3.82 -3.51 -8.96
CA ILE A 55 5.26 -3.75 -9.13
C ILE A 55 6.03 -2.46 -8.86
N ASN A 56 7.36 -2.56 -8.79
CA ASN A 56 8.24 -1.42 -8.49
C ASN A 56 7.79 -0.63 -7.25
N THR A 57 7.30 -1.36 -6.24
CA THR A 57 6.61 -0.76 -5.11
C THR A 57 7.59 -0.01 -4.21
N GLN A 58 7.28 1.24 -3.93
CA GLN A 58 7.97 2.04 -2.92
C GLN A 58 7.04 2.27 -1.73
N VAL A 59 7.60 2.16 -0.54
CA VAL A 59 6.89 2.39 0.71
C VAL A 59 7.57 3.55 1.42
N GLN A 60 6.81 4.60 1.68
CA GLN A 60 7.26 5.75 2.46
C GLN A 60 6.44 5.83 3.73
N GLU A 61 7.08 6.17 4.84
CA GLU A 61 6.39 6.38 6.10
C GLU A 61 6.62 7.81 6.60
N LYS A 62 5.53 8.43 7.07
CA LYS A 62 5.54 9.70 7.77
C LYS A 62 4.93 9.51 9.13
N TRP A 63 5.66 9.90 10.16
CA TRP A 63 5.22 9.76 11.54
C TRP A 63 5.02 11.14 12.15
N PHE A 64 4.00 11.24 12.99
CA PHE A 64 3.80 12.40 13.83
C PHE A 64 3.48 11.95 15.24
N TRP A 65 3.88 12.77 16.20
CA TRP A 65 3.62 12.54 17.60
C TRP A 65 2.79 13.70 18.15
N ALA A 66 1.90 13.38 19.07
CA ALA A 66 1.12 14.32 19.84
C ALA A 66 1.04 13.80 21.28
N TRP A 67 0.61 14.66 22.21
CA TRP A 67 0.66 14.37 23.64
C TRP A 67 0.04 13.02 24.05
N VAL A 68 -1.06 12.62 23.41
CA VAL A 68 -1.80 11.38 23.72
C VAL A 68 -1.78 10.35 22.60
N LEU A 69 -1.20 10.66 21.43
CA LEU A 69 -1.26 9.76 20.28
C LEU A 69 -0.04 9.86 19.37
N ASN A 70 0.27 8.76 18.71
CA ASN A 70 1.23 8.70 17.62
C ASN A 70 0.49 8.34 16.34
N GLY A 71 0.77 9.03 15.24
CA GLY A 71 0.22 8.70 13.94
C GLY A 71 1.28 8.22 12.97
N TYR A 72 0.92 7.19 12.23
CA TYR A 72 1.76 6.52 11.24
C TYR A 72 1.02 6.56 9.91
N THR A 73 1.45 7.42 9.00
CA THR A 73 0.95 7.47 7.63
C THR A 73 1.91 6.71 6.74
N THR A 74 1.43 5.62 6.16
CA THR A 74 2.16 4.84 5.17
C THR A 74 1.64 5.20 3.79
N THR A 75 2.53 5.63 2.92
CA THR A 75 2.29 5.85 1.50
C THR A 75 2.91 4.71 0.70
N VAL A 76 2.13 4.12 -0.19
CA VAL A 76 2.57 3.06 -1.11
C VAL A 76 2.40 3.59 -2.53
N SER A 77 3.48 3.59 -3.30
CA SER A 77 3.49 3.92 -4.72
C SER A 77 4.08 2.80 -5.55
N GLY A 78 3.77 2.78 -6.85
CA GLY A 78 4.33 1.80 -7.78
C GLY A 78 3.51 1.71 -9.06
N ASP A 79 3.87 0.77 -9.93
CA ASP A 79 3.17 0.57 -11.19
C ASP A 79 2.11 -0.51 -11.03
N VAL A 80 0.86 -0.15 -11.29
CA VAL A 80 -0.27 -1.07 -11.21
C VAL A 80 -0.24 -1.97 -12.44
N ILE A 81 -0.40 -3.27 -12.22
CA ILE A 81 -0.40 -4.27 -13.26
C ILE A 81 -1.72 -5.04 -13.28
N LYS A 82 -2.13 -5.50 -14.46
CA LYS A 82 -3.14 -6.54 -14.64
C LYS A 82 -2.48 -7.86 -14.97
N LEU A 83 -2.87 -8.91 -14.29
CA LEU A 83 -2.33 -10.24 -14.53
C LEU A 83 -2.98 -10.82 -15.78
N LYS A 84 -2.16 -11.43 -16.65
CA LYS A 84 -2.67 -12.22 -17.75
C LYS A 84 -3.10 -13.56 -17.18
N THR A 85 -4.36 -13.92 -17.36
CA THR A 85 -4.84 -15.27 -17.00
C THR A 85 -4.03 -16.29 -17.81
N ALA A 86 -3.35 -17.20 -17.12
CA ALA A 86 -2.76 -18.37 -17.77
C ALA A 86 -3.89 -19.16 -18.43
N LYS A 87 -3.84 -19.27 -19.76
CA LYS A 87 -4.78 -20.08 -20.54
C LYS A 87 -4.48 -21.56 -20.34
#